data_AF-A0A0Q8JCU5-F1
#
_entry.id   AF-A0A0Q8JCU5-F1
#
_cell.length_a   1.000
_cell.length_b   1.000
_cell.length_c   1.000
_cell.angle_alpha   90.00
_cell.angle_beta   90.00
_cell.angle_gamma   90.00
#
_symmetry.space_group_name_H-M   'P 1'
#
loop_
_entity.id
_entity.type
_entity.pdbx_description
1 polymer ?
#
loop_
_entity_poly.entity_id
_entity_poly.type
_entity_poly.pdbx_seq_one_letter_code
_entity_poly.pdbx_strand_id
1 'polypeptide(L)'
;MTHPPSPRIDAGDTTAIAHPYFAGLPAPDSSDFESLCRFCEDHRVTVLASLPWVAAEVAALGGFAAMLRLVRRHGGRRLYLPRGRTACSVRLGVALDAPTHRRLLDRASAAGTIEIPSAWGVFVGLRRVAIRAAVRAGRSQREVAQSFGVTERHLRREADSIQLADRPAADSDDATAAPKN
;
A
#
# COMPACT_ATOMS: atom_id res chain seq x y z
N MET A 1 -27.85 38.65 -22.56
CA MET A 1 -26.45 38.21 -22.40
C MET A 1 -26.35 37.58 -21.04
N THR A 2 -26.30 36.24 -20.99
CA THR A 2 -26.39 35.49 -19.73
C THR A 2 -25.14 34.62 -19.67
N HIS A 3 -24.14 35.05 -18.90
CA HIS A 3 -22.97 34.23 -18.60
C HIS A 3 -23.40 33.06 -17.71
N PRO A 4 -22.94 31.81 -17.98
CA PRO A 4 -23.12 30.73 -17.02
C PRO A 4 -22.17 30.95 -15.82
N PRO A 5 -22.59 30.59 -14.60
CA PRO A 5 -21.70 30.61 -13.44
C PRO A 5 -20.60 29.56 -13.60
N SER A 6 -19.36 29.97 -13.37
CA SER A 6 -18.18 29.10 -13.28
C SER A 6 -18.40 27.98 -12.26
N PRO A 7 -17.89 26.75 -12.50
CA PRO A 7 -18.00 25.67 -11.54
C PRO A 7 -17.23 26.05 -10.26
N ARG A 8 -17.95 26.04 -9.13
CA ARG A 8 -17.32 26.03 -7.81
C ARG A 8 -16.51 24.75 -7.73
N ILE A 9 -15.19 24.91 -7.58
CA ILE A 9 -14.36 23.83 -7.07
C ILE A 9 -14.86 23.61 -5.65
N ASP A 10 -15.66 22.57 -5.46
CA ASP A 10 -15.99 22.12 -4.12
C ASP A 10 -14.68 21.84 -3.41
N ALA A 11 -14.38 22.69 -2.43
CA ALA A 11 -13.37 22.47 -1.42
C ALA A 11 -13.85 21.28 -0.57
N GLY A 12 -13.77 20.09 -1.17
CA GLY A 12 -14.05 18.82 -0.52
C GLY A 12 -12.94 18.54 0.49
N ASP A 13 -13.27 18.77 1.75
CA ASP A 13 -12.61 18.23 2.94
C ASP A 13 -11.14 18.58 3.16
N THR A 14 -10.88 19.86 3.39
CA THR A 14 -9.70 20.32 4.15
C THR A 14 -9.95 20.19 5.67
N THR A 15 -10.52 19.08 6.13
CA THR A 15 -10.54 18.72 7.55
C THR A 15 -9.38 17.75 7.82
N ALA A 16 -8.16 18.29 7.76
CA ALA A 16 -6.95 17.62 8.20
C ALA A 16 -6.93 17.53 9.74
N ILE A 17 -7.91 16.82 10.29
CA ILE A 17 -7.88 16.33 11.67
C ILE A 17 -6.85 15.21 11.66
N ALA A 18 -5.86 15.27 12.54
CA ALA A 18 -4.82 14.26 12.72
C ALA A 18 -5.44 12.85 12.67
N HIS A 19 -5.36 12.21 11.50
CA HIS A 19 -6.14 11.01 11.29
C HIS A 19 -5.52 9.86 12.11
N PRO A 20 -6.26 9.24 13.04
CA PRO A 20 -5.77 8.17 13.90
C PRO A 20 -5.38 6.89 13.15
N TYR A 21 -5.58 6.86 11.82
CA TYR A 21 -5.24 5.74 10.93
C TYR A 21 -3.79 5.29 11.04
N PHE A 22 -2.88 6.19 11.46
CA PHE A 22 -1.45 5.90 11.52
C PHE A 22 -0.88 5.76 12.93
N ALA A 23 -1.69 5.27 13.88
CA ALA A 23 -1.22 4.74 15.17
C ALA A 23 -1.05 3.20 15.18
N GLY A 24 -1.45 2.50 14.11
CA GLY A 24 -1.41 1.05 13.99
C GLY A 24 -2.47 0.54 13.00
N LEU A 25 -2.68 -0.79 12.92
CA LEU A 25 -3.79 -1.33 12.14
C LEU A 25 -5.12 -1.19 12.91
N PRO A 26 -6.13 -0.50 12.36
CA PRO A 26 -7.42 -0.28 13.03
C PRO A 26 -8.19 -1.60 13.24
N ALA A 27 -9.19 -1.56 14.13
CA ALA A 27 -10.08 -2.70 14.38
C ALA A 27 -11.04 -2.93 13.20
N PRO A 28 -11.43 -4.16 12.83
CA PRO A 28 -12.05 -4.48 11.55
C PRO A 28 -13.45 -3.91 11.34
N ASP A 29 -14.07 -3.44 12.42
CA ASP A 29 -15.45 -2.95 12.47
C ASP A 29 -15.47 -1.46 12.90
N SER A 30 -14.34 -0.76 12.79
CA SER A 30 -14.27 0.69 13.02
C SER A 30 -14.32 1.47 11.70
N SER A 31 -14.82 2.71 11.76
CA SER A 31 -14.77 3.68 10.65
C SER A 31 -13.34 3.89 10.13
N ASP A 32 -12.34 3.78 11.01
CA ASP A 32 -10.94 3.88 10.66
C ASP A 32 -10.45 2.73 9.76
N PHE A 33 -10.99 1.53 9.96
CA PHE A 33 -10.67 0.39 9.11
C PHE A 33 -11.28 0.51 7.73
N GLU A 34 -12.52 0.98 7.64
CA GLU A 34 -13.17 1.27 6.37
C GLU A 34 -12.42 2.36 5.59
N SER A 35 -12.02 3.43 6.29
CA SER A 35 -11.23 4.52 5.72
C SER A 35 -9.87 4.03 5.19
N LEU A 36 -9.18 3.17 5.96
CA LEU A 36 -7.93 2.55 5.52
C LEU A 36 -8.13 1.64 4.30
N CYS A 37 -9.22 0.86 4.26
CA CYS A 37 -9.53 0.02 3.10
C CYS A 37 -9.77 0.88 1.85
N ARG A 38 -10.53 1.97 1.97
CA ARG A 38 -10.78 2.91 0.88
C ARG A 38 -9.48 3.53 0.38
N PHE A 39 -8.66 4.06 1.28
CA PHE A 39 -7.32 4.56 0.94
C PHE A 39 -6.50 3.52 0.18
N CYS A 40 -6.53 2.25 0.61
CA CYS A 40 -5.78 1.21 -0.07
C CYS A 40 -6.28 0.96 -1.49
N GLU A 41 -7.60 1.01 -1.73
CA GLU A 41 -8.17 0.87 -3.08
C GLU A 41 -7.87 2.10 -3.95
N ASP A 42 -7.98 3.32 -3.42
CA ASP A 42 -7.66 4.56 -4.14
C ASP A 42 -6.19 4.59 -4.60
N HIS A 43 -5.30 3.91 -3.86
CA HIS A 43 -3.87 3.79 -4.16
C HIS A 43 -3.44 2.35 -4.50
N ARG A 44 -4.35 1.52 -5.01
CA ARG A 44 -4.19 0.06 -5.16
C ARG A 44 -2.84 -0.40 -5.68
N VAL A 45 -2.37 0.16 -6.80
CA VAL A 45 -1.11 -0.25 -7.44
C VAL A 45 0.08 -0.03 -6.51
N THR A 46 0.19 1.19 -5.95
CA THR A 46 1.31 1.56 -5.07
C THR A 46 1.25 0.77 -3.76
N VAL A 47 0.05 0.52 -3.24
CA VAL A 47 -0.14 -0.30 -2.04
C VAL A 47 0.29 -1.73 -2.30
N LEU A 48 -0.22 -2.40 -3.34
CA LEU A 48 0.15 -3.78 -3.66
C LEU A 48 1.66 -3.94 -3.84
N ALA A 49 2.31 -2.98 -4.52
CA ALA A 49 3.76 -2.97 -4.72
C ALA A 49 4.57 -2.79 -3.43
N SER A 50 3.98 -2.18 -2.40
CA SER A 50 4.62 -1.97 -1.09
C SER A 50 4.48 -3.15 -0.12
N LEU A 51 3.55 -4.07 -0.39
CA LEU A 51 3.20 -5.15 0.52
C LEU A 51 4.16 -6.34 0.37
N PRO A 52 4.48 -7.04 1.47
CA PRO A 52 5.08 -8.37 1.40
C PRO A 52 4.20 -9.31 0.58
N TRP A 53 4.82 -10.19 -0.18
CA TRP A 53 4.15 -10.99 -1.22
C TRP A 53 2.83 -11.66 -0.76
N VAL A 54 2.81 -12.34 0.40
CA VAL A 54 1.59 -13.01 0.90
C VAL A 54 0.45 -12.02 1.11
N ALA A 55 0.73 -10.84 1.67
CA ALA A 55 -0.28 -9.80 1.86
C ALA A 55 -0.74 -9.24 0.51
N ALA A 56 0.17 -9.05 -0.44
CA ALA A 56 -0.16 -8.57 -1.78
C ALA A 56 -1.09 -9.55 -2.53
N GLU A 57 -0.81 -10.86 -2.49
CA GLU A 57 -1.67 -11.89 -3.10
C GLU A 57 -3.07 -11.90 -2.51
N VAL A 58 -3.16 -11.88 -1.19
CA VAL A 58 -4.44 -11.92 -0.48
C VAL A 58 -5.24 -10.65 -0.73
N ALA A 59 -4.58 -9.49 -0.77
CA ALA A 59 -5.22 -8.23 -1.12
C ALA A 59 -5.69 -8.20 -2.58
N ALA A 60 -4.88 -8.73 -3.50
CA ALA A 60 -5.22 -8.78 -4.92
C ALA A 60 -6.45 -9.65 -5.18
N LEU A 61 -6.58 -10.78 -4.47
CA LEU A 61 -7.70 -11.70 -4.60
C LEU A 61 -8.95 -11.27 -3.80
N GLY A 62 -8.79 -11.08 -2.49
CA GLY A 62 -9.88 -10.92 -1.53
C GLY A 62 -10.14 -9.49 -1.09
N GLY A 63 -9.42 -8.52 -1.66
CA GLY A 63 -9.46 -7.11 -1.28
C GLY A 63 -8.63 -6.80 -0.03
N PHE A 64 -8.38 -5.52 0.21
CA PHE A 64 -7.56 -5.08 1.34
C PHE A 64 -8.17 -5.41 2.70
N ALA A 65 -9.50 -5.44 2.81
CA ALA A 65 -10.17 -5.83 4.05
C ALA A 65 -9.84 -7.28 4.45
N ALA A 66 -9.81 -8.22 3.51
CA ALA A 66 -9.44 -9.61 3.77
C ALA A 66 -7.96 -9.71 4.19
N MET A 67 -7.07 -8.99 3.50
CA MET A 67 -5.64 -8.92 3.83
C MET A 67 -5.41 -8.37 5.24
N LEU A 68 -6.03 -7.25 5.59
CA LEU A 68 -5.87 -6.63 6.90
C LEU A 68 -6.39 -7.54 8.01
N ARG A 69 -7.51 -8.24 7.79
CA ARG A 69 -8.04 -9.23 8.75
C ARG A 69 -7.10 -10.42 8.91
N LEU A 70 -6.54 -10.95 7.81
CA LEU A 70 -5.53 -12.01 7.84
C LEU A 70 -4.32 -11.60 8.68
N VAL A 71 -3.77 -10.41 8.42
CA VAL A 71 -2.58 -9.89 9.10
C VAL A 71 -2.86 -9.61 10.57
N ARG A 72 -4.04 -9.09 10.94
CA ARG A 72 -4.41 -8.92 12.36
C ARG A 72 -4.52 -10.25 13.09
N ARG A 73 -5.05 -11.29 12.43
CA ARG A 73 -5.27 -12.62 13.04
C ARG A 73 -3.97 -13.43 13.17
N HIS A 74 -3.10 -13.34 12.16
CA HIS A 74 -1.98 -14.26 11.99
C HIS A 74 -0.62 -13.58 11.79
N GLY A 75 -0.54 -12.26 11.81
CA GLY A 75 0.69 -11.53 11.51
C GLY A 75 1.86 -11.90 12.42
N GLY A 76 3.04 -12.00 11.82
CA GLY A 76 4.28 -12.37 12.52
C GLY A 76 4.38 -13.86 12.84
N ARG A 77 3.48 -14.70 12.28
CA ARG A 77 3.46 -16.14 12.53
C ARG A 77 3.72 -16.91 11.25
N ARG A 78 4.37 -18.06 11.42
CA ARG A 78 4.46 -19.11 10.42
C ARG A 78 3.20 -19.96 10.46
N LEU A 79 2.55 -20.17 9.32
CA LEU A 79 1.33 -20.97 9.20
C LEU A 79 1.54 -22.15 8.27
N TYR A 80 1.18 -23.34 8.72
CA TYR A 80 1.00 -24.50 7.85
C TYR A 80 -0.18 -24.28 6.90
N LEU A 81 0.04 -24.60 5.62
CA LEU A 81 -0.96 -24.57 4.57
C LEU A 81 -1.48 -25.99 4.28
N PRO A 82 -2.75 -26.28 4.59
CA PRO A 82 -3.40 -27.51 4.15
C PRO A 82 -3.35 -27.63 2.61
N ARG A 83 -3.15 -28.85 2.11
CA ARG A 83 -3.14 -29.12 0.65
C ARG A 83 -4.50 -28.92 -0.02
N GLY A 84 -5.59 -29.00 0.74
CA GLY A 84 -6.95 -28.79 0.24
C GLY A 84 -7.35 -27.31 0.27
N ARG A 85 -7.87 -26.79 -0.84
CA ARG A 85 -8.26 -25.37 -0.98
C ARG A 85 -9.23 -24.91 0.11
N THR A 86 -10.28 -25.69 0.38
CA THR A 86 -11.29 -25.34 1.40
C THR A 86 -10.67 -25.24 2.79
N ALA A 87 -9.85 -26.21 3.17
CA ALA A 87 -9.15 -26.19 4.45
C ALA A 87 -8.17 -25.00 4.53
N CYS A 88 -7.47 -24.69 3.44
CA CYS A 88 -6.59 -23.52 3.36
C CYS A 88 -7.38 -22.20 3.51
N SER A 89 -8.54 -22.07 2.85
CA SER A 89 -9.41 -20.91 2.98
C SER A 89 -9.88 -20.69 4.42
N VAL A 90 -10.34 -21.76 5.09
CA VAL A 90 -10.74 -21.71 6.51
C VAL A 90 -9.55 -21.33 7.40
N ARG A 91 -8.38 -21.94 7.15
CA ARG A 91 -7.15 -21.69 7.92
C ARG A 91 -6.73 -20.22 7.86
N LEU A 92 -6.80 -19.61 6.69
CA LEU A 92 -6.43 -18.21 6.48
C LEU A 92 -7.57 -17.23 6.80
N GLY A 93 -8.82 -17.69 6.81
CA GLY A 93 -9.99 -16.83 6.92
C GLY A 93 -10.24 -15.99 5.66
N VAL A 94 -9.82 -16.49 4.50
CA VAL A 94 -9.94 -15.82 3.19
C VAL A 94 -10.48 -16.84 2.19
N ALA A 95 -11.48 -16.45 1.39
CA ALA A 95 -11.98 -17.29 0.31
C ALA A 95 -10.94 -17.35 -0.82
N LEU A 96 -10.19 -18.46 -0.91
CA LEU A 96 -9.18 -18.65 -1.95
C LEU A 96 -9.80 -19.20 -3.23
N ASP A 97 -9.38 -18.63 -4.37
CA ASP A 97 -9.57 -19.26 -5.68
C ASP A 97 -8.48 -20.33 -5.93
N ALA A 98 -8.62 -21.10 -7.01
CA ALA A 98 -7.65 -22.15 -7.32
C ALA A 98 -6.25 -21.59 -7.68
N PRO A 99 -6.12 -20.53 -8.50
CA PRO A 99 -4.82 -19.94 -8.82
C PRO A 99 -4.06 -19.43 -7.60
N THR A 100 -4.70 -18.68 -6.69
CA THR A 100 -4.04 -18.12 -5.52
C THR A 100 -3.67 -19.21 -4.53
N HIS A 101 -4.55 -20.19 -4.32
CA HIS A 101 -4.21 -21.36 -3.51
C HIS A 101 -2.97 -22.08 -4.03
N ARG A 102 -2.86 -22.27 -5.35
CA ARG A 102 -1.67 -22.86 -5.97
C ARG A 102 -0.43 -22.01 -5.73
N ARG A 103 -0.48 -20.70 -5.97
CA ARG A 103 0.66 -19.78 -5.73
C ARG A 103 1.11 -19.81 -4.26
N LEU A 104 0.18 -19.91 -3.32
CA LEU A 104 0.48 -20.05 -1.88
C LEU A 104 1.22 -21.36 -1.58
N LEU A 105 0.80 -22.48 -2.16
CA LEU A 105 1.49 -23.75 -2.01
C LEU A 105 2.87 -23.74 -2.69
N ASP A 106 2.98 -23.14 -3.87
CA ASP A 106 4.24 -23.07 -4.63
C ASP A 106 5.32 -22.26 -3.90
N ARG A 107 4.92 -21.28 -3.08
CA ARG A 107 5.82 -20.49 -2.23
C ARG A 107 5.87 -20.93 -0.78
N ALA A 108 5.20 -22.03 -0.43
CA ALA A 108 5.35 -22.60 0.89
C ALA A 108 6.77 -23.17 1.06
N SER A 109 7.27 -23.16 2.30
CA SER A 109 8.51 -23.84 2.65
C SER A 109 8.41 -25.35 2.39
N ALA A 110 9.55 -26.06 2.45
CA ALA A 110 9.56 -27.53 2.40
C ALA A 110 8.66 -28.18 3.47
N ALA A 111 8.44 -27.51 4.61
CA ALA A 111 7.53 -27.95 5.67
C ALA A 111 6.05 -27.62 5.38
N GLY A 112 5.73 -27.06 4.22
CA GLY A 112 4.37 -26.67 3.83
C GLY A 112 3.88 -25.43 4.58
N THR A 113 4.77 -24.52 4.96
CA THR A 113 4.40 -23.31 5.73
C THR A 113 4.69 -22.02 4.98
N ILE A 114 3.88 -20.99 5.21
CA ILE A 114 4.18 -19.61 4.81
C ILE A 114 4.37 -18.70 6.02
N GLU A 115 5.07 -17.59 5.83
CA GLU A 115 5.20 -16.54 6.84
C GLU A 115 4.18 -15.44 6.57
N ILE A 116 3.31 -15.18 7.54
CA ILE A 116 2.37 -14.05 7.46
C ILE A 116 3.11 -12.81 7.97
N PRO A 117 3.20 -11.73 7.18
CA PRO A 117 3.90 -10.52 7.60
C PRO A 117 3.26 -9.94 8.86
N SER A 118 4.06 -9.31 9.71
CA SER A 118 3.56 -8.69 10.94
C SER A 118 2.63 -7.51 10.64
N ALA A 119 1.67 -7.28 11.53
CA ALA A 119 0.80 -6.11 11.48
C ALA A 119 1.59 -4.80 11.40
N TRP A 120 2.68 -4.71 12.18
CA TRP A 120 3.58 -3.56 12.16
C TRP A 120 4.29 -3.39 10.81
N GLY A 121 4.80 -4.47 10.21
CA GLY A 121 5.47 -4.41 8.91
C GLY A 121 4.54 -3.94 7.80
N VAL A 122 3.32 -4.48 7.76
CA VAL A 122 2.27 -4.04 6.82
C VAL A 122 1.91 -2.58 7.07
N PHE A 123 1.69 -2.20 8.33
CA PHE A 123 1.39 -0.84 8.73
C PHE A 123 2.45 0.17 8.26
N VAL A 124 3.73 -0.12 8.46
CA VAL A 124 4.84 0.74 8.00
C VAL A 124 4.84 0.89 6.48
N GLY A 125 4.55 -0.19 5.73
CA GLY A 125 4.40 -0.13 4.27
C GLY A 125 3.28 0.82 3.86
N LEU A 126 2.08 0.65 4.42
CA LEU A 126 0.93 1.50 4.15
C LEU A 126 1.18 2.97 4.51
N ARG A 127 1.81 3.23 5.67
CA ARG A 127 2.18 4.58 6.11
C ARG A 127 3.13 5.25 5.13
N ARG A 128 4.11 4.53 4.57
CA ARG A 128 5.00 5.08 3.55
C ARG A 128 4.23 5.47 2.28
N VAL A 129 3.30 4.63 1.83
CA VAL A 129 2.45 4.96 0.67
C VAL A 129 1.64 6.23 0.95
N ALA A 130 1.04 6.35 2.13
CA ALA A 130 0.26 7.52 2.52
C ALA A 130 1.11 8.81 2.60
N ILE A 131 2.32 8.74 3.17
CA ILE A 131 3.26 9.86 3.17
C ILE A 131 3.59 10.29 1.74
N ARG A 132 3.92 9.35 0.86
CA ARG A 132 4.25 9.65 -0.55
C ARG A 132 3.07 10.25 -1.29
N ALA A 133 1.86 9.74 -1.07
CA ALA A 133 0.64 10.30 -1.63
C ALA A 133 0.41 11.75 -1.16
N ALA A 134 0.58 12.02 0.14
CA ALA A 134 0.44 13.36 0.71
C ALA A 134 1.48 14.35 0.15
N VAL A 135 2.74 13.92 -0.02
CA VAL A 135 3.80 14.74 -0.63
C VAL A 135 3.47 15.04 -2.09
N ARG A 136 3.03 14.03 -2.87
CA ARG A 136 2.63 14.22 -4.28
C ARG A 136 1.40 15.13 -4.43
N ALA A 137 0.51 15.14 -3.44
CA ALA A 137 -0.62 16.07 -3.39
C ALA A 137 -0.22 17.51 -3.03
N GLY A 138 1.07 17.81 -2.87
CA GLY A 138 1.58 19.16 -2.60
C GLY A 138 1.39 19.64 -1.17
N ARG A 139 1.06 18.74 -0.22
CA ARG A 139 0.98 19.11 1.21
C ARG A 139 2.35 19.52 1.73
N SER A 140 2.39 20.50 2.63
CA SER A 140 3.66 20.98 3.18
C SER A 140 4.35 19.91 4.02
N GLN A 141 5.69 19.93 4.07
CA GLN A 141 6.46 18.97 4.87
C GLN A 141 6.06 19.02 6.35
N ARG A 142 5.75 20.21 6.86
CA ARG A 142 5.31 20.40 8.25
C ARG A 142 3.97 19.72 8.52
N GLU A 143 2.98 19.89 7.65
CA GLU A 143 1.66 19.24 7.79
C GLU A 143 1.77 17.72 7.73
N VAL A 144 2.58 17.20 6.81
CA VAL A 144 2.82 15.75 6.70
C VAL A 144 3.56 15.24 7.93
N ALA A 145 4.57 15.97 8.43
CA ALA A 145 5.34 15.58 9.61
C ALA A 145 4.43 15.44 10.83
N GLN A 146 3.56 16.43 11.04
CA GLN A 146 2.60 16.46 12.14
C GLN A 146 1.54 15.36 12.00
N SER A 147 0.98 15.16 10.80
CA SER A 147 -0.11 14.19 10.57
C SER A 147 0.37 12.75 10.73
N PHE A 148 1.60 12.46 10.31
CA PHE A 148 2.12 11.10 10.31
C PHE A 148 3.05 10.82 11.49
N GLY A 149 3.40 11.80 12.34
CA GLY A 149 4.36 11.61 13.44
C GLY A 149 5.77 11.25 12.93
N VAL A 150 6.24 11.93 11.89
CA VAL A 150 7.60 11.78 11.32
C VAL A 150 8.34 13.11 11.38
N THR A 151 9.67 13.07 11.29
CA THR A 151 10.48 14.30 11.20
C THR A 151 10.49 14.85 9.78
N GLU A 152 10.65 16.16 9.63
CA GLU A 152 10.83 16.78 8.30
C GLU A 152 12.06 16.24 7.57
N ARG A 153 13.11 15.86 8.31
CA ARG A 153 14.30 15.18 7.75
C ARG A 153 13.94 13.84 7.10
N HIS A 154 13.05 13.05 7.72
CA HIS A 154 12.55 11.81 7.12
C HIS A 154 11.78 12.09 5.84
N LEU A 155 10.93 13.13 5.83
CA LEU A 155 10.15 13.52 4.67
C LEU A 155 11.00 14.01 3.51
N ARG A 156 12.08 14.75 3.77
CA ARG A 156 13.01 15.19 2.74
C ARG A 156 13.63 14.00 2.00
N ARG A 157 14.09 12.99 2.74
CA ARG A 157 14.62 11.74 2.15
C ARG A 157 13.58 11.01 1.30
N GLU A 158 12.32 10.96 1.74
CA GLU A 158 11.25 10.37 0.94
C GLU A 158 10.96 11.21 -0.31
N ALA A 159 10.87 12.53 -0.21
CA ALA A 159 10.65 13.44 -1.33
C ALA A 159 11.76 13.35 -2.39
N ASP A 160 13.03 13.34 -1.97
CA ASP A 160 14.18 13.15 -2.85
C ASP A 160 14.09 11.80 -3.59
N SER A 161 13.64 10.73 -2.90
CA SER A 161 13.46 9.41 -3.51
C SER A 161 12.31 9.36 -4.53
N ILE A 162 11.23 10.12 -4.30
CA ILE A 162 10.11 10.24 -5.22
C ILE A 162 10.54 11.00 -6.48
N GLN A 163 11.23 12.13 -6.32
CA GLN A 163 11.74 12.92 -7.44
C GLN A 163 12.72 12.14 -8.30
N LEU A 164 13.54 11.28 -7.70
CA LEU A 164 14.44 10.39 -8.44
C LEU A 164 13.68 9.30 -9.23
N ALA A 165 12.57 8.79 -8.69
CA ALA A 165 11.75 7.76 -9.34
C ALA A 165 10.83 8.31 -10.44
N ASP A 166 10.37 9.56 -10.31
CA ASP A 166 9.48 10.23 -11.26
C ASP A 166 10.27 10.92 -12.41
N ARG A 167 11.61 10.94 -12.34
CA ARG A 167 12.46 11.48 -13.40
C ARG A 167 12.40 10.55 -14.62
N PRO A 168 11.95 11.03 -15.80
CA PRO A 168 11.96 10.20 -17.00
C PRO A 168 13.39 9.72 -17.27
N ALA A 169 13.53 8.45 -17.65
CA ALA A 169 14.80 7.92 -18.11
C ALA A 169 15.31 8.87 -19.18
N ALA A 170 16.38 9.61 -18.89
CA ALA A 170 16.96 10.53 -19.84
C ALA A 170 17.27 9.74 -21.11
N ASP A 171 16.77 10.23 -22.25
CA ASP A 171 17.04 9.69 -23.57
C ASP A 171 18.54 9.39 -23.67
N SER A 172 18.82 8.13 -23.96
CA SER A 172 20.15 7.69 -24.36
C SER A 172 20.33 8.02 -25.84
N ASP A 173 20.28 9.31 -26.16
CA ASP A 173 20.75 9.86 -27.42
C ASP A 173 21.83 10.89 -27.07
N ASP A 174 23.10 10.51 -27.24
CA ASP A 174 24.01 11.18 -28.18
C ASP A 174 25.43 10.56 -28.10
N ALA A 175 26.15 10.71 -29.21
CA ALA A 175 27.58 10.49 -29.45
C ALA A 175 28.02 9.07 -29.87
N THR A 176 27.65 8.69 -31.10
CA THR A 176 28.68 8.11 -31.99
C THR A 176 28.95 9.09 -33.12
N ALA A 177 29.81 10.07 -32.84
CA ALA A 177 30.43 10.89 -33.86
C ALA A 177 31.31 9.98 -34.74
N ALA A 178 30.96 9.87 -36.03
CA ALA A 178 31.80 9.24 -37.04
C ALA A 178 33.09 10.06 -37.22
N PRO A 179 34.28 9.44 -37.23
CA PRO A 179 35.46 10.14 -37.72
C PRO A 179 35.45 10.11 -39.25
N LYS A 180 35.64 11.28 -39.85
CA LYS A 180 36.08 11.41 -41.23
C LYS A 180 37.50 10.85 -41.34
N ASN A 181 37.69 9.84 -42.18
CA ASN A 181 38.75 9.74 -43.20
C ASN A 181 38.55 8.48 -44.04
#